data_AF-A0A2D4LHB3-F1
#
_entry.id   AF-A0A2D4LHB3-F1
#
_cell.length_a   1.000
_cell.length_b   1.000
_cell.length_c   1.000
_cell.angle_alpha   90.00
_cell.angle_beta   90.00
_cell.angle_gamma   90.00
#
_symmetry.space_group_name_H-M   'P 1'
#
loop_
_entity.id
_entity.type
_entity.pdbx_description
1 polymer ?
#
loop_
_entity_poly.entity_id
_entity_poly.type
_entity_poly.pdbx_seq_one_letter_code
_entity_poly.pdbx_strand_id
1 'polypeptide(L)'
;MGTGNLPPITQEEALHILGIQPPFEEIRFGPFTGNTTLMRWFRQINDYFHVKGCSYFLYKPHGKYKTAGETASGALTKLTQGLRDESMAYIYHCQNHYFCPIGFEATPIKPSKAYKGYLLQQDVEHWILIGEPSRKHPTIHCKKWADIVTDLSTQNPEYLDIRHLERGLQYRKTKKVGGNLHCIIALQRLNWHRFGPWNFPLGNVQEAQSPSPTQGLAKSESEDNITKKQHGRLGRSFSANFHQVSVWR
;
A
#
# COMPACT_ATOMS: atom_id res chain seq x y z
N MET A 1 6.94 -3.70 14.16
CA MET A 1 5.48 -3.45 13.97
C MET A 1 4.81 -4.16 15.14
N GLY A 2 3.81 -3.57 15.80
CA GLY A 2 3.42 -3.81 17.20
C GLY A 2 3.07 -5.25 17.65
N THR A 3 3.34 -6.23 16.81
CA THR A 3 3.20 -7.67 16.96
C THR A 3 4.58 -8.31 16.76
N GLY A 4 5.28 -8.59 17.86
CA GLY A 4 6.63 -9.16 17.85
C GLY A 4 7.17 -9.34 19.25
N ASN A 5 8.33 -10.01 19.36
CA ASN A 5 8.95 -10.34 20.65
C ASN A 5 10.03 -9.33 21.07
N LEU A 6 10.29 -8.31 20.24
CA LEU A 6 11.24 -7.24 20.56
C LEU A 6 10.55 -6.14 21.37
N PRO A 7 11.25 -5.50 22.32
CA PRO A 7 10.71 -4.37 23.04
C PRO A 7 10.37 -3.21 22.08
N PRO A 8 9.36 -2.39 22.40
CA PRO A 8 9.12 -1.16 21.67
C PRO A 8 10.35 -0.24 21.82
N ILE A 9 10.70 0.44 20.74
CA ILE A 9 11.77 1.45 20.75
C ILE A 9 11.18 2.84 20.88
N THR A 10 11.91 3.74 21.55
CA THR A 10 11.56 5.16 21.61
C THR A 10 11.89 5.87 20.31
N GLN A 11 11.38 7.09 20.15
CA GLN A 11 11.74 7.92 19.00
C GLN A 11 13.24 8.25 19.02
N GLU A 12 13.79 8.57 20.18
CA GLU A 12 15.18 8.93 20.40
C GLU A 12 16.13 7.76 20.09
N GLU A 13 15.77 6.55 20.51
CA GLU A 13 16.50 5.33 20.16
C GLU A 13 16.51 5.09 18.66
N ALA A 14 15.34 5.25 18.00
CA ALA A 14 15.26 5.13 16.55
C ALA A 14 16.16 6.17 15.86
N LEU A 15 16.17 7.43 16.32
CA LEU A 15 17.04 8.47 15.76
C LEU A 15 18.53 8.15 15.95
N HIS A 16 18.93 7.67 17.12
CA HIS A 16 20.29 7.21 17.36
C HIS A 16 20.72 6.08 16.42
N ILE A 17 19.87 5.06 16.23
CA ILE A 17 20.12 3.96 15.27
C ILE A 17 20.30 4.48 13.85
N LEU A 18 19.57 5.53 13.48
CA LEU A 18 19.67 6.20 12.17
C LEU A 18 20.89 7.13 12.04
N GLY A 19 21.75 7.19 13.07
CA GLY A 19 22.96 8.00 13.10
C GLY A 19 22.70 9.48 13.40
N ILE A 20 21.49 9.83 13.83
CA ILE A 20 21.11 11.18 14.19
C ILE A 20 21.49 11.40 15.65
N GLN A 21 22.22 12.48 15.92
CA GLN A 21 22.72 12.81 17.25
C GLN A 21 21.85 13.89 17.91
N PRO A 22 21.78 13.91 19.25
CA PRO A 22 21.12 14.97 20.00
C PRO A 22 21.81 16.34 19.79
N PRO A 23 21.12 17.45 20.10
CA PRO A 23 19.77 17.53 20.66
C PRO A 23 18.68 17.23 19.62
N PHE A 24 17.72 16.36 19.97
CA PHE A 24 16.73 15.87 19.00
C PHE A 24 15.66 16.92 18.65
N GLU A 25 15.43 17.86 19.56
CA GLU A 25 14.46 18.94 19.47
C GLU A 25 14.85 19.99 18.42
N GLU A 26 16.15 20.07 18.10
CA GLU A 26 16.69 21.03 17.14
C GLU A 26 16.68 20.50 15.69
N ILE A 27 16.34 19.21 15.51
CA ILE A 27 16.40 18.59 14.20
C ILE A 27 15.29 19.10 13.30
N ARG A 28 15.70 19.74 12.21
CA ARG A 28 14.80 20.13 11.13
C ARG A 28 14.75 19.00 10.11
N PHE A 29 13.80 18.08 10.25
CA PHE A 29 13.64 16.96 9.33
C PHE A 29 13.26 17.38 7.89
N GLY A 30 12.44 18.43 7.75
CA GLY A 30 11.86 18.87 6.46
C GLY A 30 12.79 18.91 5.23
N PRO A 31 14.04 19.39 5.31
CA PRO A 31 14.96 19.46 4.17
C PRO A 31 15.47 18.11 3.64
N PHE A 32 15.47 17.04 4.45
CA PHE A 32 16.08 15.74 4.07
C PHE A 32 15.16 14.52 4.28
N THR A 33 13.99 14.71 4.89
CA THR A 33 13.01 13.65 5.09
C THR A 33 11.91 13.68 4.06
N GLY A 34 11.74 12.57 3.34
CA GLY A 34 10.57 12.29 2.50
C GLY A 34 10.27 10.80 2.48
N ASN A 35 9.23 10.40 1.75
CA ASN A 35 8.77 9.01 1.67
C ASN A 35 9.90 7.98 1.48
N THR A 36 10.81 8.23 0.54
CA THR A 36 11.94 7.31 0.27
C THR A 36 12.95 7.26 1.41
N THR A 37 13.11 8.36 2.15
CA THR A 37 13.96 8.39 3.35
C THR A 37 13.32 7.56 4.47
N LEU A 38 12.01 7.71 4.70
CA LEU A 38 11.28 6.86 5.67
C LEU A 38 11.39 5.37 5.33
N MET A 39 11.23 5.01 4.06
CA MET A 39 11.37 3.63 3.61
C MET A 39 12.79 3.08 3.84
N ARG A 40 13.82 3.92 3.69
CA ARG A 40 15.22 3.58 3.97
C ARG A 40 15.48 3.43 5.46
N TRP A 41 14.94 4.33 6.28
CA TRP A 41 15.03 4.25 7.73
C TRP A 41 14.39 2.99 8.28
N PHE A 42 13.21 2.61 7.75
CA PHE A 42 12.60 1.32 8.10
C PHE A 42 13.54 0.15 7.83
N ARG A 43 14.24 0.16 6.68
CA ARG A 43 15.25 -0.86 6.38
C ARG A 43 16.43 -0.82 7.35
N GLN A 44 16.98 0.35 7.66
CA GLN A 44 18.11 0.48 8.59
C GLN A 44 17.76 0.00 10.00
N ILE A 45 16.57 0.33 10.49
CA ILE A 45 16.06 -0.15 11.78
C ILE A 45 15.89 -1.67 11.75
N ASN A 46 15.30 -2.23 10.69
CA ASN A 46 15.19 -3.67 10.53
C ASN A 46 16.56 -4.37 10.51
N ASP A 47 17.53 -3.81 9.80
CA ASP A 47 18.89 -4.35 9.71
C ASP A 47 19.58 -4.32 11.10
N TYR A 48 19.39 -3.25 11.87
CA TYR A 48 19.89 -3.12 13.26
C TYR A 48 19.32 -4.20 14.18
N PHE A 49 18.02 -4.48 14.09
CA PHE A 49 17.36 -5.53 14.90
C PHE A 49 17.40 -6.93 14.28
N HIS A 50 18.13 -7.11 13.17
CA HIS A 50 18.18 -8.36 12.40
C HIS A 50 16.80 -8.90 11.98
N VAL A 51 15.82 -8.01 11.82
CA VAL A 51 14.47 -8.33 11.35
C VAL A 51 14.45 -8.26 9.82
N LYS A 52 13.81 -9.23 9.17
CA LYS A 52 13.54 -9.15 7.73
C LYS A 52 12.23 -8.41 7.49
N GLY A 53 12.31 -7.30 6.79
CA GLY A 53 11.14 -6.53 6.38
C GLY A 53 11.38 -5.78 5.08
N CYS A 54 10.29 -5.43 4.40
CA CYS A 54 10.32 -4.61 3.21
C CYS A 54 9.31 -3.47 3.30
N SER A 55 9.51 -2.44 2.50
CA SER A 55 8.57 -1.33 2.36
C SER A 55 8.33 -1.04 0.88
N TYR A 56 7.10 -0.66 0.54
CA TYR A 56 6.72 -0.32 -0.84
C TYR A 56 5.55 0.67 -0.85
N PHE A 57 5.39 1.39 -1.97
CA PHE A 57 4.21 2.21 -2.19
C PHE A 57 3.02 1.28 -2.49
N LEU A 58 2.06 1.21 -1.57
CA LEU A 58 0.83 0.46 -1.76
C LEU A 58 -0.08 1.18 -2.78
N TYR A 59 -0.21 2.50 -2.60
CA TYR A 59 -1.06 3.31 -3.46
C TYR A 59 -0.50 4.72 -3.62
N LYS A 60 -0.16 5.09 -4.85
CA LYS A 60 0.32 6.42 -5.22
C LYS A 60 -0.17 6.77 -6.63
N PRO A 61 -1.27 7.55 -6.77
CA PRO A 61 -1.87 7.84 -8.07
C PRO A 61 -0.97 8.66 -9.00
N HIS A 62 -0.20 9.60 -8.43
CA HIS A 62 0.54 10.60 -9.19
C HIS A 62 1.99 10.78 -8.74
N GLY A 63 2.79 11.39 -9.63
CA GLY A 63 4.17 11.79 -9.35
C GLY A 63 5.18 10.64 -9.43
N LYS A 64 6.36 10.88 -8.87
CA LYS A 64 7.47 9.90 -8.85
C LYS A 64 7.06 8.67 -8.03
N TYR A 65 7.40 7.48 -8.53
CA TYR A 65 7.03 6.20 -7.93
C TYR A 65 5.51 5.93 -7.90
N LYS A 66 4.76 6.47 -8.86
CA LYS A 66 3.35 6.12 -9.04
C LYS A 66 3.18 4.60 -9.14
N THR A 67 2.11 4.08 -8.55
CA THR A 67 1.76 2.66 -8.60
C THR A 67 0.97 2.37 -9.88
N ALA A 68 1.69 2.09 -10.98
CA ALA A 68 1.08 1.87 -12.29
C ALA A 68 0.15 0.65 -12.29
N GLY A 69 -1.06 0.81 -12.84
CA GLY A 69 -2.07 -0.24 -12.90
C GLY A 69 -2.84 -0.48 -11.59
N GLU A 70 -2.44 0.16 -10.48
CA GLU A 70 -3.16 0.07 -9.22
C GLU A 70 -4.39 0.98 -9.24
N THR A 71 -5.57 0.38 -9.04
CA THR A 71 -6.83 1.14 -8.94
C THR A 71 -7.15 1.47 -7.48
N ALA A 72 -8.00 2.48 -7.25
CA ALA A 72 -8.48 2.78 -5.90
C ALA A 72 -9.16 1.56 -5.23
N SER A 73 -9.88 0.74 -5.99
CA SER A 73 -10.52 -0.48 -5.47
C SER A 73 -9.49 -1.58 -5.13
N GLY A 74 -8.49 -1.77 -6.00
CA GLY A 74 -7.39 -2.70 -5.76
C GLY A 74 -6.57 -2.33 -4.53
N ALA A 75 -6.23 -1.04 -4.40
CA ALA A 75 -5.55 -0.50 -3.24
C ALA A 75 -6.36 -0.70 -1.95
N LEU A 76 -7.68 -0.47 -1.97
CA LEU A 76 -8.55 -0.71 -0.83
C LEU A 76 -8.56 -2.18 -0.42
N THR A 77 -8.64 -3.08 -1.39
CA THR A 77 -8.61 -4.52 -1.14
C THR A 77 -7.31 -4.91 -0.44
N LYS A 78 -6.16 -4.45 -0.94
CA LYS A 78 -4.85 -4.73 -0.34
C LYS A 78 -4.69 -4.09 1.04
N LEU A 79 -5.19 -2.87 1.22
CA LEU A 79 -5.14 -2.16 2.50
C LEU A 79 -5.97 -2.89 3.56
N THR A 80 -7.23 -3.21 3.26
CA THR A 80 -8.12 -3.88 4.22
C THR A 80 -7.72 -5.34 4.49
N GLN A 81 -7.11 -6.02 3.53
CA GLN A 81 -6.50 -7.33 3.77
C GLN A 81 -5.31 -7.23 4.72
N GLY A 82 -4.36 -6.34 4.46
CA GLY A 82 -3.19 -6.25 5.32
C GLY A 82 -3.44 -5.53 6.65
N LEU A 83 -4.48 -4.70 6.80
CA LEU A 83 -4.92 -4.21 8.11
C LEU A 83 -5.43 -5.34 9.03
N ARG A 84 -5.76 -6.51 8.48
CA ARG A 84 -6.04 -7.74 9.24
C ARG A 84 -4.79 -8.61 9.46
N ASP A 85 -3.67 -8.28 8.81
CA ASP A 85 -2.42 -9.05 8.86
C ASP A 85 -1.46 -8.42 9.86
N GLU A 86 -1.14 -9.17 10.92
CA GLU A 86 -0.19 -8.73 11.95
C GLU A 86 1.23 -8.45 11.42
N SER A 87 1.57 -8.92 10.23
CA SER A 87 2.86 -8.64 9.59
C SER A 87 2.90 -7.34 8.80
N MET A 88 1.81 -6.55 8.77
CA MET A 88 1.67 -5.35 7.96
C MET A 88 1.42 -4.11 8.82
N ALA A 89 1.96 -2.97 8.40
CA ALA A 89 1.59 -1.64 8.89
C ALA A 89 1.68 -0.63 7.76
N TYR A 90 1.05 0.52 7.95
CA TYR A 90 0.88 1.49 6.88
C TYR A 90 1.22 2.89 7.33
N ILE A 91 1.71 3.68 6.37
CA ILE A 91 1.87 5.13 6.49
C ILE A 91 1.05 5.76 5.37
N TYR A 92 0.09 6.60 5.72
CA TYR A 92 -0.61 7.47 4.80
C TYR A 92 0.02 8.86 4.87
N HIS A 93 0.64 9.30 3.79
CA HIS A 93 1.24 10.62 3.69
C HIS A 93 0.34 11.53 2.85
N CYS A 94 -0.04 12.67 3.39
CA CYS A 94 -0.63 13.77 2.62
C CYS A 94 -0.47 15.12 3.32
N GLN A 95 -0.57 16.23 2.58
CA GLN A 95 -0.47 17.58 3.14
C GLN A 95 0.78 17.81 4.02
N ASN A 96 1.92 17.21 3.64
CA ASN A 96 3.17 17.21 4.40
C ASN A 96 3.03 16.65 5.83
N HIS A 97 2.09 15.74 6.03
CA HIS A 97 1.81 15.09 7.29
C HIS A 97 1.68 13.58 7.11
N TYR A 98 2.16 12.81 8.08
CA TYR A 98 2.15 11.36 8.05
C TYR A 98 1.17 10.83 9.08
N PHE A 99 0.26 10.00 8.62
CA PHE A 99 -0.75 9.32 9.41
C PHE A 99 -0.53 7.81 9.37
N CYS A 100 -1.13 7.09 10.32
CA CYS A 100 -1.05 5.64 10.39
C CYS A 100 -2.45 5.02 10.18
N PRO A 101 -2.79 4.45 9.02
CA PRO A 101 -3.95 3.59 8.91
C PRO A 101 -3.82 2.41 9.89
N ILE A 102 -4.80 2.26 10.78
CA ILE A 102 -4.77 1.28 11.89
C ILE A 102 -5.97 0.32 11.89
N GLY A 103 -6.98 0.58 11.06
CA GLY A 103 -8.16 -0.27 10.95
C GLY A 103 -9.10 0.21 9.86
N PHE A 104 -10.22 -0.48 9.68
CA PHE A 104 -11.25 -0.09 8.73
C PHE A 104 -12.60 -0.67 9.15
N GLU A 105 -13.67 -0.07 8.63
CA GLU A 105 -15.05 -0.52 8.79
C GLU A 105 -15.74 -0.53 7.42
N ALA A 106 -16.60 -1.51 7.17
CA ALA A 106 -17.32 -1.66 5.91
C ALA A 106 -18.83 -1.57 6.18
N THR A 107 -19.35 -0.35 6.20
CA THR A 107 -20.75 -0.08 6.57
C THR A 107 -21.68 -0.32 5.38
N PRO A 108 -22.77 -1.09 5.52
CA PRO A 108 -23.71 -1.31 4.43
C PRO A 108 -24.41 -0.03 4.00
N ILE A 109 -24.47 0.23 2.69
CA ILE A 109 -25.11 1.44 2.14
C ILE A 109 -26.62 1.43 2.44
N LYS A 110 -27.23 0.24 2.42
CA LYS A 110 -28.65 0.04 2.74
C LYS A 110 -28.77 -0.51 4.16
N PRO A 111 -29.48 0.16 5.09
CA PRO A 111 -29.65 -0.32 6.46
C PRO A 111 -30.27 -1.73 6.55
N SER A 112 -31.15 -2.10 5.61
CA SER A 112 -31.74 -3.45 5.52
C SER A 112 -30.72 -4.56 5.23
N LYS A 113 -29.48 -4.21 4.89
CA LYS A 113 -28.36 -5.15 4.70
C LYS A 113 -27.42 -5.20 5.92
N ALA A 114 -27.63 -4.42 6.98
CA ALA A 114 -26.75 -4.31 8.15
C ALA A 114 -26.36 -5.66 8.79
N TYR A 115 -27.32 -6.58 8.87
CA TYR A 115 -27.15 -7.89 9.50
C TYR A 115 -27.08 -9.04 8.48
N LYS A 116 -26.99 -8.71 7.19
CA LYS A 116 -26.67 -9.72 6.17
C LYS A 116 -25.18 -10.01 6.27
N GLY A 117 -24.79 -11.28 6.14
CA GLY A 117 -23.40 -11.72 6.32
C GLY A 117 -22.43 -11.09 5.33
N TYR A 118 -21.95 -11.84 4.35
CA TYR A 118 -21.01 -11.31 3.37
C TYR A 118 -21.70 -10.31 2.42
N LEU A 119 -21.12 -9.11 2.29
CA LEU A 119 -21.56 -8.09 1.35
C LEU A 119 -20.48 -7.80 0.31
N LEU A 120 -20.92 -7.54 -0.91
CA LEU A 120 -20.04 -7.13 -2.00
C LEU A 120 -19.48 -5.73 -1.73
N GLN A 121 -18.27 -5.44 -2.21
CA GLN A 121 -17.60 -4.14 -2.02
C GLN A 121 -18.45 -2.95 -2.51
N GLN A 122 -19.28 -3.14 -3.53
CA GLN A 122 -20.19 -2.13 -4.08
C GLN A 122 -21.43 -1.85 -3.21
N ASP A 123 -21.73 -2.73 -2.26
CA ASP A 123 -22.88 -2.62 -1.36
C ASP A 123 -22.53 -1.96 -0.01
N VAL A 124 -21.26 -1.60 0.17
CA VAL A 124 -20.72 -1.06 1.42
C VAL A 124 -19.92 0.21 1.16
N GLU A 125 -19.98 1.13 2.11
CA GLU A 125 -19.07 2.27 2.20
C GLU A 125 -17.92 1.89 3.13
N HIS A 126 -16.68 2.08 2.66
CA HIS A 126 -15.50 1.76 3.43
C HIS A 126 -14.97 3.00 4.15
N TRP A 127 -14.70 2.82 5.44
CA TRP A 127 -14.13 3.81 6.32
C TRP A 127 -12.78 3.30 6.79
N ILE A 128 -11.76 4.17 6.78
CA ILE A 128 -10.43 3.86 7.30
C ILE A 128 -10.27 4.58 8.63
N LEU A 129 -9.86 3.81 9.65
CA LEU A 129 -9.44 4.33 10.94
C LEU A 129 -7.98 4.74 10.83
N ILE A 130 -7.71 6.01 11.11
CA ILE A 130 -6.41 6.64 10.94
C ILE A 130 -5.93 7.13 12.31
N GLY A 131 -4.81 6.58 12.77
CA GLY A 131 -4.05 7.10 13.90
C GLY A 131 -3.28 8.36 13.52
N GLU A 132 -3.44 9.39 14.34
CA GLU A 132 -2.84 10.72 14.17
C GLU A 132 -1.78 10.96 15.25
N PRO A 133 -0.48 11.00 14.87
CA PRO A 133 0.60 11.19 15.84
C PRO A 133 0.67 12.62 16.43
N SER A 134 0.04 13.61 15.79
CA SER A 134 0.04 14.99 16.25
C SER A 134 -0.87 15.17 17.47
N ARG A 135 -0.29 15.71 18.56
CA ARG A 135 -1.02 16.05 19.79
C ARG A 135 -2.05 17.17 19.62
N LYS A 136 -2.08 17.86 18.47
CA LYS A 136 -3.00 18.96 18.17
C LYS A 136 -4.32 18.51 17.54
N HIS A 137 -4.45 17.23 17.23
CA HIS A 137 -5.61 16.66 16.55
C HIS A 137 -6.14 15.44 17.33
N PRO A 138 -7.42 15.06 17.13
CA PRO A 138 -7.95 13.80 17.67
C PRO A 138 -7.05 12.61 17.30
N THR A 139 -6.76 11.75 18.27
CA THR A 139 -5.83 10.62 18.10
C THR A 139 -6.26 9.64 17.02
N ILE A 140 -7.57 9.47 16.82
CA ILE A 140 -8.14 8.59 15.79
C ILE A 140 -9.13 9.39 14.95
N HIS A 141 -8.95 9.35 13.64
CA HIS A 141 -9.91 9.82 12.66
C HIS A 141 -10.58 8.64 11.97
N CYS A 142 -11.87 8.79 11.65
CA CYS A 142 -12.58 7.88 10.76
C CYS A 142 -12.86 8.63 9.46
N LYS A 143 -12.31 8.15 8.33
CA LYS A 143 -12.39 8.83 7.03
C LYS A 143 -12.88 7.87 5.96
N LYS A 144 -13.77 8.33 5.08
CA LYS A 144 -14.21 7.51 3.95
C LYS A 144 -13.03 7.23 3.03
N TRP A 145 -12.99 6.02 2.48
CA TRP A 145 -11.99 5.66 1.48
C TRP A 145 -12.04 6.61 0.27
N ALA A 146 -13.24 7.03 -0.14
CA ALA A 146 -13.44 7.98 -1.24
C ALA A 146 -12.74 9.33 -0.99
N ASP A 147 -12.77 9.84 0.25
CA ASP A 147 -12.11 11.09 0.62
C ASP A 147 -10.59 10.95 0.60
N ILE A 148 -10.07 9.82 1.10
CA ILE A 148 -8.64 9.49 1.05
C ILE A 148 -8.18 9.39 -0.40
N VAL A 149 -8.93 8.69 -1.26
CA VAL A 149 -8.63 8.58 -2.69
C VAL A 149 -8.60 9.96 -3.35
N THR A 150 -9.56 10.82 -3.01
CA THR A 150 -9.61 12.19 -3.52
C THR A 150 -8.36 12.96 -3.12
N ASP A 151 -8.01 12.98 -1.83
CA ASP A 151 -6.79 13.64 -1.36
C ASP A 151 -5.50 13.09 -2.02
N LEU A 152 -5.39 11.76 -2.15
CA LEU A 152 -4.26 11.12 -2.83
C LEU A 152 -4.18 11.43 -4.34
N SER A 153 -5.32 11.75 -4.96
CA SER A 153 -5.42 12.01 -6.41
C SER A 153 -5.35 13.49 -6.77
N THR A 154 -5.63 14.40 -5.83
CA THR A 154 -5.47 15.84 -6.07
C THR A 154 -4.00 16.18 -6.41
N GLN A 155 -3.81 17.17 -7.27
CA GLN A 155 -2.48 17.70 -7.62
C GLN A 155 -2.56 19.22 -7.66
N ASN A 156 -1.44 19.89 -7.39
CA ASN A 156 -1.43 21.36 -7.40
C ASN A 156 -2.04 21.93 -8.69
N PRO A 157 -2.82 23.02 -8.62
CA PRO A 157 -3.09 23.81 -7.42
C PRO A 157 -4.15 23.22 -6.49
N GLU A 158 -4.90 22.22 -6.93
CA GLU A 158 -5.98 21.61 -6.16
C GLU A 158 -5.45 20.74 -5.02
N TYR A 159 -6.15 20.77 -3.89
CA TYR A 159 -5.89 19.88 -2.78
C TYR A 159 -7.15 19.67 -1.93
N LEU A 160 -7.28 18.48 -1.36
CA LEU A 160 -8.24 18.20 -0.30
C LEU A 160 -7.47 18.16 1.03
N ASP A 161 -7.99 18.76 2.09
CA ASP A 161 -7.42 18.60 3.43
C ASP A 161 -8.17 17.49 4.15
N ILE A 162 -7.57 16.30 4.24
CA ILE A 162 -8.22 15.14 4.86
C ILE A 162 -8.59 15.37 6.33
N ARG A 163 -7.91 16.30 7.02
CA ARG A 163 -8.25 16.69 8.41
C ARG A 163 -9.45 17.62 8.47
N HIS A 164 -9.66 18.42 7.42
CA HIS A 164 -10.65 19.49 7.33
C HIS A 164 -11.57 19.31 6.12
N LEU A 165 -12.29 18.18 6.07
CA LEU A 165 -13.18 17.83 4.96
C LEU A 165 -14.31 18.83 4.75
N GLU A 166 -14.72 19.54 5.81
CA GLU A 166 -15.71 20.61 5.77
C GLU A 166 -15.34 21.76 4.83
N ARG A 167 -14.04 21.93 4.52
CA ARG A 167 -13.55 22.95 3.60
C ARG A 167 -13.67 22.55 2.12
N GLY A 168 -13.99 21.29 1.85
CA GLY A 168 -14.06 20.74 0.50
C GLY A 168 -12.74 20.83 -0.26
N LEU A 169 -12.84 20.79 -1.59
CA LEU A 169 -11.71 20.97 -2.48
C LEU A 169 -11.23 22.41 -2.46
N GLN A 170 -9.93 22.61 -2.25
CA GLN A 170 -9.30 23.91 -2.11
C GLN A 170 -8.22 24.13 -3.17
N TYR A 171 -7.83 25.39 -3.36
CA TYR A 171 -6.83 25.80 -4.35
C TYR A 171 -5.67 26.52 -3.68
N ARG A 172 -4.44 26.10 -3.99
CA ARG A 172 -3.21 26.76 -3.55
C ARG A 172 -2.86 27.90 -4.50
N LYS A 173 -2.41 29.02 -3.92
CA LYS A 173 -1.76 30.11 -4.67
C LYS A 173 -0.33 29.68 -5.02
N THR A 174 -0.16 28.94 -6.11
CA THR A 174 1.13 28.45 -6.58
C THR A 174 1.25 28.56 -8.09
N LYS A 175 2.46 28.88 -8.57
CA LYS A 175 2.80 28.83 -10.01
C LYS A 175 3.10 27.40 -10.48
N LYS A 176 3.40 26.49 -9.55
CA LYS A 176 3.72 25.09 -9.87
C LYS A 176 2.43 24.28 -9.95
N VAL A 177 2.08 23.88 -11.17
CA VAL A 177 0.96 23.00 -11.46
C VAL A 177 1.44 21.55 -11.51
N GLY A 178 0.61 20.62 -11.02
CA GLY A 178 0.89 19.20 -10.98
C GLY A 178 1.80 18.76 -9.84
N GLY A 179 1.97 17.43 -9.78
CA GLY A 179 2.82 16.78 -8.81
C GLY A 179 2.15 16.60 -7.45
N ASN A 180 2.32 15.41 -6.88
CA ASN A 180 1.82 15.06 -5.57
C ASN A 180 2.80 14.09 -4.85
N LEU A 181 3.11 14.39 -3.58
CA LEU A 181 3.90 13.51 -2.71
C LEU A 181 3.04 12.49 -1.95
N HIS A 182 1.73 12.67 -1.97
CA HIS A 182 0.78 11.85 -1.22
C HIS A 182 0.84 10.39 -1.69
N CYS A 183 0.70 9.48 -0.74
CA CYS A 183 0.73 8.04 -0.97
C CYS A 183 0.31 7.27 0.29
N ILE A 184 0.02 5.98 0.10
CA ILE A 184 0.03 4.98 1.15
C ILE A 184 1.28 4.11 0.95
N ILE A 185 2.11 4.02 1.98
CA ILE A 185 3.28 3.14 2.06
C ILE A 185 2.90 1.93 2.92
N ALA A 186 3.20 0.74 2.44
CA ALA A 186 3.13 -0.48 3.24
C ALA A 186 4.51 -0.79 3.81
N LEU A 187 4.54 -1.16 5.08
CA LEU A 187 5.67 -1.76 5.78
C LEU A 187 5.27 -3.21 6.06
N GLN A 188 6.15 -4.16 5.74
CA GLN A 188 5.86 -5.58 5.86
C GLN A 188 7.00 -6.30 6.55
N ARG A 189 6.67 -7.15 7.53
CA ARG A 189 7.59 -8.17 8.07
C ARG A 189 7.57 -9.39 7.17
N LEU A 190 8.75 -9.91 6.81
CA LEU A 190 8.90 -11.09 5.97
C LEU A 190 9.19 -12.31 6.85
N ASN A 191 8.37 -13.36 6.72
CA ASN A 191 8.58 -14.64 7.40
C ASN A 191 9.11 -15.68 6.41
N TRP A 192 10.33 -16.15 6.62
CA TRP A 192 10.98 -17.12 5.74
C TRP A 192 10.32 -18.52 5.77
N HIS A 193 9.64 -18.89 6.85
CA HIS A 193 8.93 -20.18 6.94
C HIS A 193 7.79 -20.34 5.91
N ARG A 194 7.29 -19.26 5.32
CA ARG A 194 6.30 -19.31 4.22
C ARG A 194 6.93 -19.46 2.82
N PHE A 195 8.26 -19.34 2.72
CA PHE A 195 9.03 -19.49 1.47
C PHE A 195 9.99 -20.69 1.52
N GLY A 196 9.67 -21.72 2.31
CA GLY A 196 10.28 -23.02 2.14
C GLY A 196 9.94 -23.61 0.76
N PRO A 197 10.82 -24.38 0.12
CA PRO A 197 10.69 -24.78 -1.30
C PRO A 197 9.48 -25.67 -1.66
N TRP A 198 8.55 -25.97 -0.73
CA TRP A 198 7.51 -26.98 -0.90
C TRP A 198 6.11 -26.65 -0.37
N ASN A 199 5.81 -25.41 0.03
CA ASN A 199 4.46 -25.08 0.52
C ASN A 199 3.63 -24.32 -0.54
N PHE A 200 3.30 -25.00 -1.63
CA PHE A 200 2.10 -24.68 -2.40
C PHE A 200 0.97 -25.56 -1.86
N PRO A 201 -0.08 -24.99 -1.24
CA PRO A 201 -1.31 -25.75 -1.05
C PRO A 201 -1.94 -25.88 -2.44
N LEU A 202 -1.67 -26.99 -3.11
CA LEU A 202 -2.45 -27.42 -4.27
C LEU A 202 -3.84 -27.77 -3.72
N GLY A 203 -4.71 -26.77 -3.67
CA GLY A 203 -6.10 -26.96 -3.27
C GLY A 203 -6.78 -27.89 -4.28
N ASN A 204 -7.16 -29.07 -3.81
CA ASN A 204 -7.98 -30.03 -4.54
C ASN A 204 -9.23 -29.34 -5.09
N VAL A 205 -9.31 -29.23 -6.42
CA VAL A 205 -10.57 -28.99 -7.11
C VAL A 205 -11.35 -30.30 -7.02
N GLN A 206 -12.21 -30.42 -6.01
CA GLN A 206 -13.28 -31.40 -6.02
C GLN A 206 -14.34 -30.90 -7.01
N GLU A 207 -14.34 -31.47 -8.22
CA GLU A 207 -15.44 -31.36 -9.16
C GLU A 207 -16.72 -31.88 -8.51
N ALA A 208 -17.67 -30.99 -8.27
CA ALA A 208 -19.03 -31.34 -7.96
C ALA A 208 -19.68 -31.93 -9.22
N GLN A 209 -19.79 -33.26 -9.27
CA GLN A 209 -20.57 -33.98 -10.27
C GLN A 209 -22.07 -33.69 -10.09
N SER A 210 -22.71 -33.13 -11.10
CA SER A 210 -24.18 -33.12 -11.25
C SER A 210 -24.62 -34.28 -12.15
N PRO A 211 -25.77 -34.93 -11.90
CA PRO A 211 -26.20 -36.10 -12.67
C PRO A 211 -27.15 -35.77 -13.82
N SER A 212 -27.20 -36.70 -14.80
CA SER A 212 -28.28 -37.03 -15.77
C SER A 212 -28.16 -36.47 -17.22
N PRO A 213 -28.88 -37.02 -18.23
CA PRO A 213 -28.68 -38.35 -18.82
C PRO A 213 -28.67 -38.36 -20.38
N THR A 214 -28.08 -39.42 -20.95
CA THR A 214 -28.42 -40.16 -22.21
C THR A 214 -28.53 -39.45 -23.59
N GLN A 215 -27.61 -39.85 -24.49
CA GLN A 215 -27.69 -40.14 -25.95
C GLN A 215 -28.20 -39.10 -26.98
N GLY A 216 -27.39 -38.92 -28.03
CA GLY A 216 -27.84 -38.45 -29.36
C GLY A 216 -26.69 -38.13 -30.31
N LEU A 217 -26.40 -39.03 -31.25
CA LEU A 217 -25.46 -38.88 -32.38
C LEU A 217 -25.90 -37.75 -33.34
N ALA A 218 -24.95 -36.96 -33.85
CA ALA A 218 -24.90 -36.53 -35.27
C ALA A 218 -23.51 -35.95 -35.63
N LYS A 219 -22.97 -36.41 -36.77
CA LYS A 219 -21.70 -36.02 -37.39
C LYS A 219 -21.77 -34.62 -38.02
N SER A 220 -20.63 -33.93 -38.10
CA SER A 220 -20.24 -33.18 -39.30
C SER A 220 -18.74 -32.87 -39.28
N GLU A 221 -18.09 -33.17 -40.40
CA GLU A 221 -16.68 -33.00 -40.72
C GLU A 221 -16.32 -31.53 -40.99
N SER A 222 -15.07 -31.15 -40.71
CA SER A 222 -14.20 -30.47 -41.70
C SER A 222 -12.79 -30.33 -41.13
N GLU A 223 -11.83 -30.83 -41.91
CA GLU A 223 -10.39 -30.92 -41.66
C GLU A 223 -9.65 -29.57 -41.65
N ASP A 224 -8.49 -29.61 -40.98
CA ASP A 224 -7.17 -29.06 -41.33
C ASP A 224 -7.01 -27.58 -41.75
N ASN A 225 -6.17 -26.86 -40.99
CA ASN A 225 -4.76 -26.79 -41.38
C ASN A 225 -3.81 -26.28 -40.28
N ILE A 226 -2.73 -27.02 -40.14
CA ILE A 226 -1.54 -26.77 -39.33
C ILE A 226 -0.65 -25.74 -40.04
N THR A 227 -0.06 -24.79 -39.30
CA THR A 227 1.34 -24.40 -39.55
C THR A 227 2.07 -24.06 -38.25
N LYS A 228 3.32 -24.52 -38.19
CA LYS A 228 4.19 -24.75 -37.04
C LYS A 228 5.24 -23.64 -36.89
N LYS A 229 5.74 -23.50 -35.64
CA LYS A 229 7.13 -23.13 -35.24
C LYS A 229 7.56 -21.64 -35.41
N GLN A 230 8.44 -21.02 -34.60
CA GLN A 230 9.41 -21.52 -33.62
C GLN A 230 9.94 -20.38 -32.69
N HIS A 231 10.14 -20.73 -31.42
CA HIS A 231 11.26 -20.45 -30.48
C HIS A 231 12.12 -19.15 -30.50
N GLY A 232 12.39 -18.67 -29.27
CA GLY A 232 13.63 -18.00 -28.83
C GLY A 232 13.41 -16.54 -28.42
N ARG A 233 13.92 -15.97 -27.32
CA ARG A 233 14.95 -16.33 -26.33
C ARG A 233 14.69 -15.48 -25.07
N LEU A 234 14.90 -16.06 -23.88
CA LEU A 234 15.14 -15.30 -22.65
C LEU A 234 16.51 -14.61 -22.73
N GLY A 235 16.57 -13.33 -22.34
CA GLY A 235 17.79 -12.52 -22.25
C GLY A 235 17.89 -11.84 -20.89
N ARG A 236 19.05 -12.00 -20.26
CA ARG A 236 19.38 -11.70 -18.86
C ARG A 236 19.59 -10.22 -18.54
N SER A 237 19.38 -9.92 -17.26
CA SER A 237 19.97 -8.89 -16.39
C SER A 237 21.26 -8.20 -16.85
N PHE A 238 21.32 -6.88 -16.67
CA PHE A 238 22.56 -6.12 -16.47
C PHE A 238 22.50 -5.26 -15.20
N SER A 239 23.55 -5.38 -14.42
CA SER A 239 23.88 -4.69 -13.19
C SER A 239 24.80 -3.48 -13.44
N ALA A 240 24.74 -2.52 -12.50
CA ALA A 240 25.72 -1.48 -12.17
C ALA A 240 25.97 -0.34 -13.19
N ASN A 241 25.69 0.90 -12.75
CA ASN A 241 26.77 1.89 -12.58
C ASN A 241 26.34 3.05 -11.67
N PHE A 242 27.13 3.24 -10.61
CA PHE A 242 27.16 4.42 -9.78
C PHE A 242 27.81 5.56 -10.56
N HIS A 243 27.20 6.74 -10.56
CA HIS A 243 27.91 7.99 -10.85
C HIS A 243 27.94 8.89 -9.63
N GLN A 244 29.15 9.39 -9.44
CA GLN A 244 29.74 10.11 -8.32
C GLN A 244 29.14 11.52 -8.19
N VAL A 245 28.90 11.94 -6.95
CA VAL A 245 28.41 13.28 -6.60
C VAL A 245 29.58 14.25 -6.64
N SER A 246 29.49 15.30 -7.47
CA SER A 246 30.40 16.44 -7.49
C SER A 246 29.92 17.52 -6.50
N VAL A 247 30.82 17.85 -5.59
CA VAL A 247 30.71 18.94 -4.60
C VAL A 247 31.02 20.27 -5.29
N TRP A 248 30.22 21.30 -5.02
CA TRP A 248 30.58 22.69 -5.35
C TRP A 248 30.69 23.52 -4.08
N ARG A 249 31.70 24.39 -4.09
CA ARG A 249 32.14 25.31 -3.02
C ARG A 249 31.13 26.41 -2.75
#